data_AF-A0A919WIK3-F1
#
_entry.id   AF-A0A919WIK3-F1
#
_cell.length_a   1.000
_cell.length_b   1.000
_cell.length_c   1.000
_cell.angle_alpha   90.00
_cell.angle_beta   90.00
_cell.angle_gamma   90.00
#
_symmetry.space_group_name_H-M   'P 1'
#
loop_
_entity.id
_entity.type
_entity.pdbx_description
1 polymer ?
#
loop_
_entity_poly.entity_id
_entity_poly.type
_entity_poly.pdbx_seq_one_letter_code
_entity_poly.pdbx_strand_id
1 'polypeptide(L)' 'MKSQCCQADVMKRSKIDAFHGADDEYELQIPVIICRKCGREEQLIFSGQKVKTNHKAS' A
#
# COMPACT_ATOMS: atom_id res chain seq x y z
N MET A 1 -5.04 9.83 -9.70
CA MET A 1 -3.61 10.09 -9.42
C MET A 1 -2.79 9.53 -10.58
N LYS A 2 -1.74 10.23 -11.03
CA LYS A 2 -0.82 9.76 -12.07
C LYS A 2 0.50 9.34 -11.43
N SER A 3 1.17 8.36 -12.03
CA SER A 3 2.49 7.86 -11.60
C SER A 3 3.56 8.92 -11.85
N GLN A 4 4.50 9.12 -10.93
CA GLN A 4 5.61 10.05 -11.15
C GLN A 4 6.54 9.58 -12.28
N CYS A 5 6.67 8.27 -12.47
CA CYS A 5 7.58 7.69 -13.45
C CYS A 5 7.11 7.84 -14.92
N CYS A 6 5.93 7.34 -15.26
CA CYS A 6 5.46 7.32 -16.65
C CYS A 6 4.36 8.35 -16.94
N GLN A 7 3.97 9.17 -15.97
CA GLN A 7 2.80 10.05 -16.04
C GLN A 7 1.51 9.30 -16.47
N ALA A 8 1.44 8.00 -16.18
CA ALA A 8 0.34 7.11 -16.53
C ALA A 8 -0.58 6.87 -15.33
N ASP A 9 -1.71 6.20 -15.54
CA ASP A 9 -2.59 5.82 -14.44
C ASP A 9 -1.92 4.83 -13.48
N VAL A 10 -2.30 4.94 -12.22
CA VAL A 10 -1.86 4.03 -11.16
C VAL A 10 -2.97 3.05 -10.79
N MET A 11 -2.61 1.92 -10.20
CA MET A 11 -3.55 0.95 -9.66
C MET A 11 -3.13 0.48 -8.27
N LYS A 12 -4.12 0.09 -7.46
CA LYS A 12 -3.89 -0.55 -6.16
C LYS A 12 -3.57 -2.03 -6.36
N ARG A 13 -2.59 -2.53 -5.62
CA ARG A 13 -2.27 -3.95 -5.46
C ARG A 13 -1.90 -4.22 -4.00
N SER A 14 -1.63 -5.46 -3.66
CA SER A 14 -0.99 -5.84 -2.41
C SER A 14 0.33 -6.56 -2.71
N LYS A 15 1.30 -6.45 -1.80
CA LYS A 15 2.51 -7.26 -1.77
C LYS A 15 2.64 -7.92 -0.40
N ILE A 16 3.34 -9.05 -0.35
CA ILE A 16 3.73 -9.68 0.91
C ILE A 16 5.09 -9.11 1.30
N ASP A 17 5.20 -8.65 2.54
CA ASP A 17 6.43 -8.16 3.13
C ASP A 17 6.75 -8.96 4.39
N ALA A 18 8.01 -9.39 4.52
CA ALA A 18 8.43 -10.20 5.67
C ALA A 18 8.80 -9.27 6.83
N PHE A 19 7.97 -9.23 7.86
CA PHE A 19 8.21 -8.47 9.05
C PHE A 19 8.81 -9.35 10.13
N HIS A 20 10.05 -9.04 10.50
CA HIS A 20 10.73 -9.72 11.60
C HIS A 20 10.40 -8.97 12.90
N GLY A 21 9.56 -9.59 13.72
CA GLY A 21 9.32 -9.16 15.08
C GLY A 21 10.51 -9.46 15.99
N ALA A 22 10.36 -9.15 17.27
CA ALA A 22 11.40 -9.44 18.26
C ALA A 22 11.63 -10.95 18.44
N ASP A 23 10.54 -11.74 18.39
CA ASP A 23 10.56 -13.19 18.68
C ASP A 23 9.95 -14.05 17.57
N ASP A 24 9.29 -13.44 16.56
CA ASP A 24 8.55 -14.14 15.49
C ASP A 24 8.75 -13.48 14.12
N GLU A 25 8.48 -14.24 13.06
CA GLU A 25 8.42 -13.74 11.68
C GLU A 25 6.97 -13.72 11.18
N TYR A 26 6.57 -12.62 10.53
CA TYR A 26 5.22 -12.41 10.02
C TYR A 26 5.25 -12.07 8.53
N GLU A 27 4.32 -12.64 7.77
CA GLU A 27 4.04 -12.20 6.40
C GLU A 27 2.93 -11.14 6.41
N LEU A 28 3.29 -9.90 6.10
CA LEU A 28 2.35 -8.79 6.05
C LEU A 28 1.85 -8.57 4.63
N GLN A 29 0.54 -8.60 4.42
CA GLN A 29 -0.05 -8.16 3.15
C GLN A 29 -0.22 -6.63 3.15
N ILE A 30 0.71 -5.93 2.52
CA ILE A 30 0.76 -4.46 2.49
C ILE A 30 0.12 -3.94 1.19
N PRO A 31 -0.84 -3.00 1.26
CA PRO A 31 -1.38 -2.35 0.07
C PRO A 31 -0.33 -1.42 -0.56
N VAL A 32 -0.14 -1.55 -1.87
CA VAL A 32 0.77 -0.72 -2.68
C VAL A 32 0.03 -0.07 -3.83
N ILE A 33 0.52 1.07 -4.29
CA ILE A 33 0.07 1.70 -5.53
C ILE A 33 1.19 1.55 -6.56
N ILE A 34 0.85 1.03 -7.74
CA ILE A 34 1.81 0.81 -8.83
C ILE A 34 1.39 1.53 -10.10
N CYS A 35 2.37 1.96 -10.89
CA CYS A 35 2.13 2.46 -12.25
C CYS A 35 1.60 1.34 -13.14
N ARG A 36 0.48 1.56 -13.85
CA ARG A 36 -0.08 0.56 -14.79
C ARG A 36 0.84 0.29 -15.99
N LYS A 37 1.73 1.21 -16.34
CA LYS A 37 2.59 1.09 -17.52
C LYS A 37 3.87 0.30 -17.24
N CYS A 38 4.60 0.66 -16.19
CA CYS A 38 5.93 0.08 -15.91
C CYS A 38 5.98 -0.76 -14.62
N GLY A 39 4.88 -0.80 -13.85
CA GLY A 39 4.81 -1.57 -12.59
C GLY A 39 5.57 -0.96 -11.42
N ARG A 40 6.24 0.20 -11.59
CA ARG A 40 6.96 0.86 -10.51
C ARG A 40 6.02 1.23 -9.36
N GLU A 41 6.43 0.91 -8.14
CA GLU A 41 5.74 1.32 -6.92
C GLU A 41 5.83 2.84 -6.74
N GLU A 42 4.69 3.46 -6.48
CA GLU A 42 4.63 4.86 -6.09
C GLU A 42 4.69 4.92 -4.56
N GLN A 43 5.68 5.65 -4.03
CA GLN A 43 5.90 5.74 -2.59
C GLN A 43 4.75 6.53 -1.95
N LEU A 44 3.80 5.81 -1.35
CA LEU A 44 2.81 6.43 -0.49
C LEU A 44 3.47 6.71 0.85
N ILE A 45 3.77 7.99 1.11
CA ILE A 45 4.05 8.43 2.48
C ILE A 45 2.73 8.23 3.24
N PHE A 46 2.63 7.13 4.00
CA PHE A 46 1.56 6.93 4.96
C PHE A 46 1.69 8.01 6.04
N SER A 47 1.05 9.15 5.83
CA SER A 47 1.04 10.29 6.75
C SER A 47 0.15 10.04 7.97
N GLY A 48 0.14 8.85 8.55
CA GLY A 48 -0.49 8.54 9.84
C GLY A 48 -1.97 8.95 10.02
N GLN A 49 -2.69 9.32 8.95
CA GLN A 49 -4.07 9.79 9.08
C GLN A 49 -4.96 8.60 9.39
N LYS A 50 -5.41 8.53 10.66
CA LYS A 50 -6.41 7.58 11.13
C LYS A 50 -7.69 7.77 10.32
N VAL A 51 -7.96 6.88 9.39
CA VAL A 51 -9.25 6.81 8.70
C VAL A 51 -10.24 6.25 9.72
N LYS A 52 -11.20 7.08 10.19
CA LYS A 52 -12.29 6.62 11.05
C LYS A 52 -13.11 5.58 10.28
N THR A 53 -13.02 4.31 10.65
CA THR A 53 -13.96 3.29 10.19
C THR A 53 -15.27 3.47 10.97
N ASN A 54 -16.32 3.93 10.29
CA ASN A 54 -17.66 3.91 10.85
C ASN A 54 -18.14 2.45 10.85
N HIS A 55 -17.86 1.74 11.94
CA HIS A 55 -18.57 0.49 12.23
C HIS A 55 -20.02 0.85 12.58
N LYS A 56 -20.92 0.69 11.61
CA LYS A 56 -22.35 0.65 11.87
C LYS A 56 -22.64 -0.71 12.50
N ALA A 57 -22.77 -0.75 13.83
CA ALA A 57 -23.30 -1.91 14.54
C ALA A 57 -24.72 -2.17 14.01
N SER A 58 -24.96 -3.39 13.54
CA SER A 58 -26.30 -3.92 13.26
C SER A 58 -26.84 -4.58 14.52
#